data_AF-A0A6I7WXH2-F1
#
_entry.id   AF-A0A6I7WXH2-F1
#
_cell.length_a   1.000
_cell.length_b   1.000
_cell.length_c   1.000
_cell.angle_alpha   90.00
_cell.angle_beta   90.00
_cell.angle_gamma   90.00
#
_symmetry.space_group_name_H-M   'P 1'
#
loop_
_entity.id
_entity.type
_entity.pdbx_description
1 polymer ?
#
loop_
_entity_poly.entity_id
_entity_poly.type
_entity_poly.pdbx_seq_one_letter_code
_entity_poly.pdbx_strand_id
1 'polypeptide(L)'
;MIIWAFNLLILSVGILIIGLIKPKWLLFWMERPNRYVIVAVSSIMLMAAAILFGEGNRQNAPLSEVVQGEKPAATEIPSDLVK
;
A
#
# COMPACT_ATOMS: atom_id res chain seq x y z
N MET A 1 -12.85 0.74 6.63
CA MET A 1 -11.52 1.00 6.02
C MET A 1 -11.59 1.19 4.50
N ILE A 2 -12.31 0.35 3.76
CA ILE A 2 -12.32 0.37 2.28
C ILE A 2 -12.70 1.73 1.64
N ILE A 3 -13.73 2.41 2.16
CA ILE A 3 -14.18 3.71 1.64
C ILE A 3 -13.07 4.76 1.77
N TRP A 4 -12.37 4.75 2.92
CA TRP A 4 -11.24 5.63 3.16
C TRP A 4 -10.05 5.30 2.26
N ALA A 5 -9.80 4.01 1.99
CA ALA A 5 -8.78 3.58 1.04
C ALA A 5 -9.04 4.13 -0.37
N PHE A 6 -10.30 4.06 -0.85
CA PHE A 6 -10.68 4.62 -2.15
C PHE A 6 -10.53 6.14 -2.21
N ASN A 7 -10.97 6.86 -1.16
CA ASN A 7 -10.78 8.31 -1.08
C ASN A 7 -9.30 8.67 -1.12
N LEU A 8 -8.45 7.93 -0.40
CA LEU A 8 -7.01 8.17 -0.33
C LEU A 8 -6.32 7.82 -1.66
N LEU A 9 -6.78 6.78 -2.35
CA LEU A 9 -6.32 6.41 -3.70
C LEU A 9 -6.66 7.51 -4.72
N ILE A 10 -7.91 7.99 -4.74
CA ILE A 10 -8.34 9.07 -5.62
C ILE A 10 -7.55 10.35 -5.31
N LEU A 11 -7.36 10.68 -4.03
CA LEU A 11 -6.56 11.83 -3.62
C LEU A 11 -5.10 11.68 -4.07
N SER A 12 -4.51 10.51 -3.91
CA SER A 12 -3.13 10.21 -4.33
C SER A 12 -2.94 10.41 -5.83
N VAL A 13 -3.85 9.85 -6.63
CA VAL A 13 -3.82 9.99 -8.09
C VAL A 13 -4.08 11.44 -8.50
N GLY A 14 -5.02 12.13 -7.85
CA GLY A 14 -5.28 13.55 -8.08
C GLY A 14 -4.05 14.41 -7.81
N ILE A 15 -3.37 14.19 -6.69
CA ILE A 15 -2.13 14.88 -6.33
C ILE A 15 -1.02 14.60 -7.35
N LEU A 16 -0.87 13.35 -7.79
CA LEU A 16 0.10 12.98 -8.82
C LEU A 16 -0.18 13.74 -10.13
N ILE A 17 -1.40 13.68 -10.64
CA ILE A 17 -1.78 14.31 -11.92
C ILE A 17 -1.65 15.82 -11.84
N ILE A 18 -2.28 16.45 -10.85
CA ILE A 18 -2.28 17.92 -10.69
C ILE A 18 -0.86 18.42 -10.41
N GLY A 19 -0.12 17.71 -9.56
CA GLY A 19 1.24 18.07 -9.19
C GLY A 19 2.24 17.91 -10.35
N LEU A 20 2.06 16.93 -11.24
CA LEU A 20 2.88 16.80 -12.44
C LEU A 20 2.59 17.88 -13.49
N ILE A 21 1.32 18.30 -13.63
CA ILE A 21 0.92 19.39 -14.55
C ILE A 21 1.42 20.74 -14.02
N LYS A 22 1.18 21.04 -12.75
CA LYS A 22 1.66 22.26 -12.09
C LYS A 22 2.20 21.98 -10.68
N PRO A 23 3.53 21.79 -10.53
CA PRO A 23 4.10 21.45 -9.24
C PRO A 23 3.95 22.57 -8.21
N LYS A 24 3.89 23.84 -8.64
CA LYS A 24 3.59 25.00 -7.78
C LYS A 24 2.24 24.93 -7.07
N TRP A 25 1.29 24.14 -7.56
CA TRP A 25 -0.04 24.09 -6.94
C TRP A 25 0.00 23.31 -5.62
N LEU A 26 0.75 22.22 -5.62
CA LEU A 26 0.98 21.40 -4.42
C LEU A 26 2.13 21.93 -3.56
N LEU A 27 3.20 22.38 -4.21
CA LEU A 27 4.40 22.91 -3.57
C LEU A 27 4.44 24.45 -3.65
N PHE A 28 3.33 25.11 -3.33
CA PHE A 28 3.17 26.58 -3.45
C PHE A 28 4.17 27.37 -2.60
N TRP A 29 4.69 26.73 -1.55
CA TRP A 29 5.67 27.29 -0.63
C TRP A 29 7.13 27.17 -1.13
N MET A 30 7.41 26.36 -2.15
CA MET A 30 8.79 26.11 -2.61
C MET A 30 9.20 27.07 -3.74
N GLU A 31 10.38 27.69 -3.61
CA GLU A 31 10.92 28.61 -4.64
C GLU A 31 11.16 27.91 -5.99
N ARG A 32 11.72 26.69 -5.94
CA ARG A 32 11.93 25.82 -7.11
C ARG A 32 11.22 24.48 -6.90
N PRO A 33 9.91 24.42 -7.22
CA PRO A 33 9.13 23.23 -6.98
C PRO A 33 9.54 22.11 -7.92
N ASN A 34 10.03 21.03 -7.33
CA ASN A 34 10.56 19.88 -8.05
C ASN A 34 9.48 18.79 -8.22
N ARG A 35 9.32 18.29 -9.45
CA ARG A 35 8.38 17.24 -9.80
C ARG A 35 8.71 15.91 -9.11
N TYR A 36 9.98 15.64 -8.83
CA TYR A 36 10.40 14.39 -8.16
C TYR A 36 9.83 14.27 -6.74
N VAL A 37 9.70 15.40 -6.02
CA VAL A 37 9.11 15.42 -4.67
C VAL A 37 7.64 15.01 -4.73
N ILE A 38 6.92 15.45 -5.76
CA ILE A 38 5.51 15.11 -5.95
C ILE A 38 5.34 13.63 -6.24
N VAL A 39 6.20 13.06 -7.09
CA VAL A 39 6.21 11.62 -7.37
C VAL A 39 6.51 10.82 -6.11
N ALA A 40 7.46 11.25 -5.29
CA ALA A 40 7.78 10.58 -4.03
C ALA A 40 6.59 10.61 -3.04
N VAL A 41 6.01 11.79 -2.81
CA VAL A 41 4.87 11.96 -1.88
C VAL A 41 3.65 11.17 -2.36
N SER A 42 3.30 11.27 -3.64
CA SER A 42 2.17 10.52 -4.20
C SER A 42 2.42 9.01 -4.19
N SER A 43 3.65 8.54 -4.42
CA SER A 43 3.97 7.11 -4.30
C SER A 43 3.76 6.58 -2.89
N ILE A 44 4.19 7.33 -1.86
CA ILE A 44 3.98 6.96 -0.45
C ILE A 44 2.48 6.92 -0.13
N MET A 45 1.71 7.92 -0.59
CA MET A 45 0.26 7.93 -0.41
C MET A 45 -0.43 6.77 -1.12
N LEU A 46 0.04 6.39 -2.31
CA LEU A 46 -0.50 5.25 -3.06
C LEU A 46 -0.24 3.93 -2.33
N MET A 47 0.96 3.75 -1.75
CA MET A 47 1.24 2.62 -0.87
C MET A 47 0.33 2.60 0.36
N ALA A 48 0.13 3.74 1.02
CA ALA A 48 -0.77 3.84 2.17
C ALA A 48 -2.20 3.45 1.79
N ALA A 49 -2.69 3.87 0.62
CA ALA A 49 -4.00 3.47 0.12
C ALA A 49 -4.09 1.96 -0.13
N ALA A 50 -3.03 1.36 -0.71
CA ALA A 50 -2.98 -0.07 -0.97
C ALA A 50 -2.97 -0.91 0.32
N ILE A 51 -2.24 -0.47 1.36
CA ILE A 51 -2.23 -1.10 2.68
C ILE A 51 -3.63 -1.02 3.31
N LEU A 52 -4.22 0.19 3.33
CA LEU A 52 -5.56 0.45 3.87
C LEU A 52 -6.67 -0.32 3.13
N PHE A 53 -6.48 -0.55 1.84
CA PHE A 53 -7.37 -1.41 1.04
C PHE A 53 -7.20 -2.90 1.42
N GLY A 54 -5.96 -3.37 1.54
CA GLY A 54 -5.66 -4.75 1.91
C GLY A 54 -6.18 -5.12 3.31
N GLU A 55 -5.97 -4.27 4.31
CA GLU A 55 -6.51 -4.47 5.66
C GLU A 55 -8.04 -4.38 5.67
N GLY A 56 -8.64 -3.49 4.89
CA GLY A 56 -10.09 -3.37 4.79
C GLY A 56 -10.75 -4.61 4.16
N ASN A 57 -10.09 -5.27 3.23
CA ASN A 57 -10.58 -6.54 2.67
C ASN A 57 -10.44 -7.70 3.66
N ARG A 58 -9.40 -7.69 4.49
CA ARG A 58 -9.20 -8.72 5.53
C ARG A 58 -10.07 -8.53 6.76
N GLN A 59 -10.66 -7.35 6.98
CA GLN A 59 -11.57 -7.10 8.11
C GLN A 59 -12.83 -7.98 8.10
N ASN A 60 -13.29 -8.43 6.93
CA ASN A 60 -14.45 -9.31 6.83
C ASN A 60 -14.08 -10.76 6.48
N ALA A 61 -12.78 -11.07 6.36
CA ALA A 61 -12.34 -12.43 6.13
C ALA A 61 -12.58 -13.25 7.42
N PRO A 62 -13.24 -14.42 7.35
CA PRO A 62 -13.36 -15.28 8.50
C PRO A 62 -11.95 -15.65 9.00
N LEU A 63 -11.72 -15.56 10.32
CA LEU A 63 -10.45 -15.85 11.00
C LEU A 63 -9.79 -17.17 10.54
N SER A 64 -10.57 -18.10 9.98
CA SER A 64 -10.13 -19.38 9.42
C SER A 64 -9.20 -19.26 8.20
N GLU A 65 -9.27 -18.19 7.40
CA GLU A 65 -8.44 -18.03 6.20
C GLU A 65 -7.04 -17.47 6.53
N VAL A 66 -6.94 -16.67 7.59
CA VAL A 66 -5.69 -16.03 8.03
C VAL A 66 -4.74 -17.05 8.66
N VAL A 67 -5.27 -18.10 9.31
CA VAL A 67 -4.47 -19.18 9.93
C VAL A 67 -3.91 -20.16 8.90
N GLN A 68 -4.52 -20.31 7.72
CA GLN A 68 -4.04 -21.25 6.69
C GLN A 68 -2.88 -20.70 5.84
N GLY A 69 -2.70 -19.38 5.80
CA GLY A 69 -1.57 -18.74 5.11
C GLY A 69 -0.24 -18.87 5.85
N GLU A 70 -0.28 -19.19 7.14
CA GLU A 70 0.88 -19.42 8.01
C GLU A 70 1.03 -20.92 8.29
N LYS A 71 0.97 -21.76 7.25
CA LYS A 71 1.46 -23.14 7.38
C LYS A 71 2.97 -23.03 7.60
N PRO A 72 3.53 -23.44 8.75
CA PRO A 72 4.96 -23.44 8.96
C PRO A 72 5.59 -24.33 7.88
N ALA A 73 6.41 -23.73 7.01
CA ALA A 73 7.38 -24.52 6.28
C ALA A 73 8.31 -25.16 7.31
N ALA A 74 8.61 -26.44 7.11
CA ALA A 74 9.45 -27.31 7.94
C ALA A 74 8.77 -27.95 9.17
N THR A 75 8.26 -29.17 8.95
CA THR A 75 8.87 -30.36 9.58
C THR A 75 8.61 -31.55 8.65
N GLU A 76 9.19 -31.52 7.45
CA GLU A 76 9.46 -32.78 6.75
C GLU A 76 10.66 -33.39 7.47
N ILE A 77 10.41 -34.28 8.43
CA ILE A 77 11.46 -35.11 9.00
C ILE A 77 11.95 -35.97 7.82
N PRO A 78 13.21 -35.85 7.36
CA PRO A 78 13.69 -36.67 6.27
C PRO A 78 13.61 -38.14 6.69
N SER A 79 12.92 -38.94 5.89
CA SER A 79 12.66 -40.36 6.12
C SER A 79 13.93 -41.23 6.24
N ASP A 80 15.11 -40.64 6.02
CA ASP A 80 16.43 -41.26 6.16
C ASP A 80 16.90 -41.45 7.61
N LEU A 81 16.16 -40.96 8.61
CA LEU A 81 16.49 -41.12 10.03
C LEU A 81 15.70 -42.23 10.75
N VAL A 82 14.91 -43.03 10.03
CA VAL A 82 14.27 -44.23 10.58
C VAL A 82 15.12 -45.45 10.18
N LYS A 83 15.94 -45.93 11.12
CA LYS A 83 16.73 -47.15 10.98
C LYS A 83 16.39 -48.12 12.10
#